data_AF-A0A1H2WK85-F1
#
_entry.id   AF-A0A1H2WK85-F1
#
_cell.length_a   1.000
_cell.length_b   1.000
_cell.length_c   1.000
_cell.angle_alpha   90.00
_cell.angle_beta   90.00
_cell.angle_gamma   90.00
#
_symmetry.space_group_name_H-M   'P 1'
#
loop_
_entity.id
_entity.type
_entity.pdbx_description
1 polymer ?
#
loop_
_entity_poly.entity_id
_entity_poly.type
_entity_poly.pdbx_seq_one_letter_code
_entity_poly.pdbx_strand_id
1 'polypeptide(L)'
;MICPRVCPSTTHPEILYFIVSLTTEPEMKQKAITVSVVIVVIVLAFLWLLWGPDSWKVQITGMTGDGRTVQYRIETVYADTSDTLVFRNADAGFLLPYFKFDSADLQAKASRISRNCPQTPVKVHGYGMRIQFLDMFPNATSIDAPENCSEAPGKEGESAS
;
A
#
# COMPACT_ATOMS: atom_id res chain seq x y z
N MET A 1 88.27 -10.91 28.00
CA MET A 1 88.20 -11.99 26.99
C MET A 1 87.57 -13.18 27.68
N ILE A 2 86.42 -13.75 27.33
CA ILE A 2 85.62 -13.85 26.09
C ILE A 2 84.15 -14.02 26.52
N CYS A 3 83.21 -13.35 25.84
CA CYS A 3 81.76 -13.49 26.03
C CYS A 3 81.21 -14.41 24.93
N PRO A 4 80.39 -15.45 25.21
CA PRO A 4 79.77 -16.24 24.15
C PRO A 4 78.40 -15.66 23.76
N ARG A 5 78.23 -15.57 22.45
CA ARG A 5 77.01 -15.26 21.68
C ARG A 5 75.76 -15.96 22.19
N VAL A 6 74.64 -15.23 22.24
CA VAL A 6 73.34 -15.71 21.71
C VAL A 6 72.60 -14.53 21.04
N CYS A 7 72.19 -14.74 19.79
CA CYS A 7 71.48 -13.80 18.90
C CYS A 7 69.98 -13.65 19.27
N PRO A 8 69.29 -12.60 18.77
CA PRO A 8 67.96 -12.23 19.22
C PRO A 8 66.86 -13.08 18.57
N SER A 9 65.90 -13.54 19.37
CA SER A 9 64.68 -14.18 18.88
C SER A 9 63.63 -13.11 18.59
N THR A 10 63.50 -12.76 17.31
CA THR A 10 62.42 -11.92 16.78
C THR A 10 61.14 -12.76 16.71
N THR A 11 60.34 -12.77 17.78
CA THR A 11 58.98 -13.32 17.73
C THR A 11 58.04 -12.27 17.17
N HIS A 12 57.73 -12.42 15.88
CA HIS A 12 56.85 -11.55 15.09
C HIS A 12 55.39 -11.58 15.61
N PRO A 13 54.80 -10.44 16.01
CA PRO A 13 53.35 -10.32 16.28
C PRO A 13 52.48 -10.39 15.01
N GLU A 14 53.12 -10.44 13.84
CA GLU A 14 52.48 -10.45 12.50
C GLU A 14 51.64 -11.72 12.23
N ILE A 15 52.05 -12.88 12.75
CA ILE A 15 51.41 -14.16 12.41
C ILE A 15 50.03 -14.29 13.07
N LEU A 16 49.86 -13.74 14.28
CA LEU A 16 48.59 -13.84 15.01
C LEU A 16 47.52 -12.91 14.40
N TYR A 17 47.92 -11.76 13.86
CA TYR A 17 47.02 -10.86 13.11
C TYR A 17 46.61 -11.45 11.76
N PHE A 18 47.53 -12.16 11.09
CA PHE A 18 47.26 -12.77 9.79
C PHE A 18 46.18 -13.87 9.86
N ILE A 19 46.17 -14.68 10.93
CA ILE A 19 45.17 -15.74 11.13
C ILE A 19 43.78 -15.18 11.48
N VAL A 20 43.69 -14.09 12.24
CA VAL A 20 42.40 -13.44 12.56
C VAL A 20 41.79 -12.76 11.32
N SER A 21 42.63 -12.25 10.41
CA SER A 21 42.15 -11.64 9.16
C SER A 21 41.73 -12.64 8.08
N LEU A 22 42.10 -13.92 8.20
CA LEU A 22 41.84 -14.96 7.20
C LEU A 22 40.52 -15.75 7.41
N THR A 23 39.81 -15.54 8.53
CA THR A 23 38.65 -16.38 8.91
C THR A 23 37.29 -15.68 8.88
N THR A 24 37.21 -14.45 8.39
CA THR A 24 35.93 -13.86 7.98
C THR A 24 35.89 -13.75 6.48
N GLU A 25 35.60 -14.86 5.79
CA GLU A 25 35.31 -14.87 4.36
C GLU A 25 34.16 -13.87 4.07
N PRO A 26 34.45 -12.67 3.51
CA PRO A 26 33.43 -11.66 3.30
C PRO A 26 32.47 -12.06 2.16
N GLU A 27 32.91 -13.01 1.32
CA GLU A 27 32.22 -13.52 0.15
C GLU A 27 30.86 -14.17 0.48
N MET A 28 30.79 -14.98 1.54
CA MET A 28 29.55 -15.70 1.87
C MET A 28 28.51 -14.78 2.50
N LYS A 29 28.93 -13.85 3.36
CA LYS A 29 28.03 -12.85 3.96
C LYS A 29 27.53 -11.85 2.93
N GLN A 30 28.40 -11.34 2.06
CA GLN A 30 28.00 -10.41 1.01
C GLN A 30 27.02 -11.06 0.02
N LYS A 31 27.29 -12.30 -0.43
CA LYS A 31 26.39 -13.06 -1.32
C LYS A 31 25.06 -13.40 -0.64
N ALA A 32 25.07 -13.79 0.63
CA ALA A 32 23.85 -14.02 1.40
C ALA A 32 23.03 -12.72 1.56
N ILE A 33 23.68 -11.59 1.85
CA ILE A 33 23.03 -10.28 1.94
C ILE A 33 22.42 -9.89 0.59
N THR A 34 23.16 -10.01 -0.51
CA THR A 34 22.65 -9.70 -1.86
C THR A 34 21.45 -10.58 -2.22
N VAL A 35 21.51 -11.90 -1.97
CA VAL A 35 20.37 -12.80 -2.23
C VAL A 35 19.17 -12.44 -1.36
N SER A 36 19.39 -12.10 -0.09
CA SER A 36 18.31 -11.70 0.83
C SER A 36 17.65 -10.39 0.38
N VAL A 37 18.44 -9.41 -0.06
CA VAL A 37 17.94 -8.14 -0.61
C VAL A 37 17.16 -8.40 -1.89
N VAL A 38 17.64 -9.24 -2.80
CA VAL A 38 16.91 -9.60 -4.03
C VAL A 38 15.58 -10.26 -3.69
N ILE A 39 15.55 -11.20 -2.73
CA ILE A 39 14.30 -11.83 -2.28
C ILE A 39 13.35 -10.80 -1.68
N VAL A 40 13.84 -9.91 -0.81
CA VAL A 40 13.00 -8.86 -0.21
C VAL A 40 12.45 -7.92 -1.29
N VAL A 41 13.26 -7.53 -2.28
CA VAL A 41 12.81 -6.69 -3.40
C VAL A 41 11.76 -7.42 -4.23
N ILE A 42 11.94 -8.72 -4.51
CA ILE A 42 10.94 -9.53 -5.21
C ILE A 42 9.66 -9.64 -4.40
N VAL A 43 9.74 -9.88 -3.09
CA VAL A 43 8.57 -9.96 -2.20
C VAL A 43 7.85 -8.61 -2.15
N LEU A 44 8.57 -7.50 -2.03
CA LEU A 44 7.99 -6.15 -2.06
C LEU A 44 7.35 -5.85 -3.42
N ALA A 45 7.99 -6.21 -4.53
CA ALA A 45 7.44 -6.06 -5.87
C ALA A 45 6.19 -6.93 -6.08
N PHE A 46 6.19 -8.16 -5.56
CA PHE A 46 5.05 -9.06 -5.62
C PHE A 46 3.87 -8.55 -4.77
N LEU A 47 4.14 -8.08 -3.55
CA LEU A 47 3.14 -7.45 -2.70
C LEU A 47 2.55 -6.20 -3.37
N TRP A 48 3.40 -5.38 -4.01
CA TRP A 48 2.95 -4.20 -4.74
C TRP A 48 2.16 -4.55 -6.01
N LEU A 49 2.49 -5.63 -6.71
CA LEU A 49 1.69 -6.13 -7.84
C LEU A 49 0.33 -6.68 -7.40
N LEU A 50 0.29 -7.35 -6.25
CA LEU A 50 -0.94 -7.99 -5.76
C LEU A 50 -1.90 -7.00 -5.07
N TRP A 51 -1.38 -5.91 -4.50
CA TRP A 51 -2.14 -4.93 -3.72
C TRP A 51 -1.92 -3.48 -4.15
N GLY A 52 -1.37 -3.29 -5.35
CA GLY A 52 -1.05 -1.98 -5.88
C GLY A 52 -2.26 -1.06 -5.99
N PRO A 53 -2.02 0.25 -6.12
CA PRO A 53 -3.08 1.21 -6.38
C PRO A 53 -3.69 0.93 -7.76
N ASP A 54 -5.01 0.84 -7.81
CA ASP A 54 -5.76 0.62 -9.03
C ASP A 54 -6.87 1.69 -9.15
N SER A 55 -7.35 1.89 -10.37
CA SER A 55 -8.36 2.88 -10.71
C SER A 55 -9.43 2.22 -11.57
N TRP A 56 -10.65 2.13 -11.04
CA TRP A 56 -11.77 1.52 -11.74
C TRP A 56 -12.74 2.59 -12.23
N LYS A 57 -13.15 2.49 -13.50
CA LYS A 57 -14.24 3.30 -14.05
C LYS A 57 -15.56 2.58 -13.79
N VAL A 58 -16.33 3.09 -12.85
CA VAL A 58 -17.55 2.44 -12.38
C VAL A 58 -18.68 3.44 -12.19
N GLN A 59 -19.91 2.97 -12.27
CA GLN A 59 -21.12 3.71 -11.93
C GLN A 59 -21.59 3.30 -10.55
N ILE A 60 -21.99 4.26 -9.73
CA ILE A 60 -22.39 3.99 -8.34
C ILE A 60 -23.89 3.70 -8.30
N THR A 61 -24.26 2.46 -7.94
CA THR A 61 -25.65 2.00 -7.93
C THR A 61 -26.29 2.04 -6.55
N GLY A 62 -25.49 1.94 -5.48
CA GLY A 62 -26.00 1.93 -4.12
C GLY A 62 -24.91 1.99 -3.06
N MET A 63 -25.30 2.27 -1.82
CA MET A 63 -24.42 2.20 -0.66
C MET A 63 -25.16 1.57 0.50
N THR A 64 -24.46 0.72 1.25
CA THR A 64 -24.96 0.12 2.49
C THR A 64 -23.95 0.38 3.60
N GLY A 65 -24.39 0.99 4.69
CA GLY A 65 -23.57 1.23 5.87
C GLY A 65 -24.45 1.43 7.09
N ASP A 66 -24.21 0.66 8.14
CA ASP A 66 -24.95 0.74 9.41
C ASP A 66 -24.41 1.88 10.32
N GLY A 67 -23.29 2.52 9.95
CA GLY A 67 -22.66 3.59 10.73
C GLY A 67 -22.13 3.18 12.12
N ARG A 68 -22.49 1.99 12.58
CA ARG A 68 -22.14 1.40 13.89
C ARG A 68 -21.16 0.25 13.74
N THR A 69 -21.37 -0.59 12.72
CA THR A 69 -20.39 -1.58 12.28
C THR A 69 -19.53 -0.95 11.20
N VAL A 70 -18.24 -0.92 11.50
CA VAL A 70 -17.01 -0.63 10.73
C VAL A 70 -17.01 -0.82 9.19
N GLN A 71 -18.05 -1.35 8.56
CA GLN A 71 -18.07 -1.69 7.14
C GLN A 71 -18.95 -0.72 6.33
N TYR A 72 -18.31 0.09 5.50
CA TYR A 72 -18.97 0.90 4.48
C TYR A 72 -18.91 0.17 3.14
N ARG A 73 -20.07 -0.21 2.59
CA ARG A 73 -20.16 -0.87 1.28
C ARG A 73 -20.63 0.13 0.24
N ILE A 74 -19.87 0.23 -0.85
CA ILE A 74 -20.24 1.00 -2.05
C ILE A 74 -20.42 -0.02 -3.17
N GLU A 75 -21.65 -0.12 -3.66
CA GLU A 75 -22.00 -0.99 -4.77
C GLU A 75 -21.85 -0.22 -6.07
N THR A 76 -21.08 -0.78 -6.97
CA THR A 76 -20.75 -0.15 -8.25
C THR A 76 -20.84 -1.15 -9.38
N VAL A 77 -21.03 -0.66 -10.59
CA VAL A 77 -21.08 -1.44 -11.82
C VAL A 77 -20.06 -0.91 -12.79
N TYR A 78 -19.24 -1.78 -13.38
CA TYR A 78 -18.27 -1.38 -14.40
C TYR A 78 -18.96 -0.75 -15.60
N ALA A 79 -18.48 0.42 -16.02
CA ALA A 79 -19.07 1.15 -17.14
C ALA A 79 -18.95 0.38 -18.48
N ASP A 80 -17.91 -0.44 -18.62
CA ASP A 80 -17.59 -1.13 -19.88
C ASP A 80 -18.19 -2.55 -19.94
N THR A 81 -18.17 -3.30 -18.83
CA THR A 81 -18.52 -4.73 -18.81
C THR A 81 -19.84 -5.03 -18.09
N SER A 82 -20.44 -4.04 -17.41
CA SER A 82 -21.63 -4.24 -16.55
C SER A 82 -21.44 -5.20 -15.37
N ASP A 83 -20.20 -5.57 -15.06
CA ASP A 83 -19.87 -6.40 -13.90
C ASP A 83 -20.07 -5.63 -12.59
N THR A 84 -20.58 -6.29 -11.56
CA THR A 84 -20.76 -5.68 -10.24
C THR A 84 -19.45 -5.70 -9.45
N LEU A 85 -19.00 -4.53 -9.01
CA LEU A 85 -17.87 -4.33 -8.12
C LEU A 85 -18.34 -3.73 -6.80
N VAL A 86 -18.07 -4.43 -5.70
CA VAL A 86 -18.43 -3.98 -4.36
C VAL A 86 -17.15 -3.60 -3.62
N PHE A 87 -17.06 -2.33 -3.24
CA PHE A 87 -16.01 -1.83 -2.35
C PHE A 87 -16.47 -1.98 -0.91
N ARG A 88 -15.58 -2.47 -0.04
CA ARG A 88 -15.87 -2.62 1.39
C ARG A 88 -14.73 -1.96 2.18
N ASN A 89 -14.93 -0.70 2.55
CA ASN A 89 -14.01 -0.04 3.48
C ASN A 89 -14.29 -0.53 4.89
N ALA A 90 -13.23 -1.02 5.55
CA ALA A 90 -13.27 -1.37 6.96
C ALA A 90 -12.56 -0.27 7.78
N ASP A 91 -13.30 0.42 8.64
CA ASP A 91 -12.74 1.30 9.67
C ASP A 91 -11.88 0.52 10.67
N ALA A 92 -10.58 0.82 10.70
CA ALA A 92 -9.72 0.31 11.76
C ALA A 92 -10.26 0.78 13.14
N GLY A 93 -10.55 -0.18 14.02
CA GLY A 93 -10.92 0.07 15.40
C GLY A 93 -9.81 0.77 16.20
N PHE A 94 -10.18 1.17 17.42
CA PHE A 94 -9.47 2.03 18.38
C PHE A 94 -8.02 1.62 18.73
N LEU A 95 -7.07 1.79 17.81
CA LEU A 95 -5.64 1.91 18.10
C LEU A 95 -5.10 3.03 17.20
N LEU A 96 -5.05 4.25 17.75
CA LEU A 96 -4.55 5.48 17.08
C LEU A 96 -3.22 5.21 16.34
N PRO A 97 -2.99 5.79 15.13
CA PRO A 97 -3.26 7.20 14.80
C PRO A 97 -4.15 7.44 13.56
N TYR A 98 -4.77 6.40 12.97
CA TYR A 98 -5.66 6.59 11.82
C TYR A 98 -7.08 6.90 12.30
N PHE A 99 -7.34 8.18 12.45
CA PHE A 99 -8.62 8.74 12.83
C PHE A 99 -9.66 8.49 11.72
N LYS A 100 -10.83 7.98 12.12
CA LYS A 100 -11.90 7.41 11.30
C LYS A 100 -12.67 8.41 10.43
N PHE A 101 -12.04 9.18 9.55
CA PHE A 101 -12.76 10.25 8.85
C PHE A 101 -13.06 10.04 7.37
N ASP A 102 -12.27 9.26 6.63
CA ASP A 102 -12.48 9.26 5.17
C ASP A 102 -13.60 8.29 4.72
N SER A 103 -13.90 7.20 5.44
CA SER A 103 -14.92 6.23 4.99
C SER A 103 -16.35 6.80 4.98
N ALA A 104 -16.71 7.56 6.02
CA ALA A 104 -18.02 8.20 6.12
C ALA A 104 -18.19 9.31 5.08
N ASP A 105 -17.14 10.10 4.86
CA ASP A 105 -17.10 11.15 3.84
C ASP A 105 -17.17 10.56 2.43
N LEU A 106 -16.47 9.45 2.17
CA LEU A 106 -16.56 8.71 0.91
C LEU A 106 -17.98 8.17 0.67
N GLN A 107 -18.63 7.63 1.70
CA GLN A 107 -20.02 7.18 1.58
C GLN A 107 -20.97 8.35 1.28
N ALA A 108 -20.80 9.49 1.96
CA ALA A 108 -21.60 10.68 1.72
C ALA A 108 -21.38 11.23 0.29
N LYS A 109 -20.12 11.25 -0.19
CA LYS A 109 -19.76 11.64 -1.56
C LYS A 109 -20.38 10.68 -2.59
N ALA A 110 -20.29 9.38 -2.38
CA ALA A 110 -20.92 8.37 -3.22
C ALA A 110 -22.45 8.55 -3.27
N SER A 111 -23.10 8.79 -2.13
CA SER A 111 -24.54 9.03 -2.05
C SER A 111 -24.97 10.27 -2.83
N ARG A 112 -24.18 11.36 -2.76
CA ARG A 112 -24.42 12.58 -3.55
C ARG A 112 -24.31 12.32 -5.05
N ILE A 113 -23.24 11.65 -5.49
CA ILE A 113 -23.00 11.33 -6.91
C ILE A 113 -24.15 10.47 -7.45
N SER A 114 -24.57 9.44 -6.71
CA SER A 114 -25.66 8.56 -7.12
C SER A 114 -27.01 9.29 -7.25
N ARG A 115 -27.26 10.31 -6.42
CA ARG A 115 -28.47 11.14 -6.50
C ARG A 115 -28.43 12.16 -7.63
N ASN A 116 -27.31 12.86 -7.81
CA ASN A 116 -27.18 13.92 -8.80
C ASN A 116 -26.96 13.36 -10.22
N CYS A 117 -26.25 12.24 -10.32
CA CYS A 117 -25.76 11.68 -11.58
C CYS A 117 -25.74 10.14 -11.57
N PRO A 118 -26.91 9.49 -11.50
CA PRO A 118 -27.01 8.03 -11.35
C PRO A 118 -26.41 7.23 -12.53
N GLN A 119 -26.29 7.82 -13.71
CA GLN A 119 -25.83 7.15 -14.94
C GLN A 119 -24.40 7.55 -15.34
N THR A 120 -23.76 8.43 -14.59
CA THR A 120 -22.46 8.98 -14.96
C THR A 120 -21.34 8.06 -14.50
N PRO A 121 -20.41 7.64 -15.37
CA PRO A 121 -19.25 6.86 -14.97
C PRO A 121 -18.32 7.73 -14.13
N VAL A 122 -17.94 7.23 -12.96
CA VAL A 122 -16.98 7.86 -12.05
C VAL A 122 -15.73 7.00 -11.93
N LYS A 123 -14.60 7.62 -11.60
CA LYS A 123 -13.36 6.89 -11.32
C LYS A 123 -13.25 6.69 -9.83
N VAL A 124 -13.20 5.43 -9.40
CA VAL A 124 -12.92 5.07 -8.02
C VAL A 124 -11.48 4.61 -7.94
N HIS A 125 -10.68 5.27 -7.11
CA HIS A 125 -9.33 4.85 -6.79
C HIS A 125 -9.36 4.02 -5.52
N GLY A 126 -8.51 3.01 -5.47
CA GLY A 126 -8.41 2.16 -4.30
C GLY A 126 -7.27 1.18 -4.39
N TYR A 127 -7.27 0.26 -3.45
CA TYR A 127 -6.26 -0.79 -3.37
C TYR A 127 -6.91 -2.12 -3.00
N GLY A 128 -6.22 -3.18 -3.42
CA GLY A 128 -6.62 -4.56 -3.21
C GLY A 128 -7.39 -5.14 -4.38
N MET A 129 -7.30 -6.46 -4.50
CA MET A 129 -8.05 -7.23 -5.49
C MET A 129 -9.24 -7.91 -4.83
N ARG A 130 -10.30 -8.14 -5.63
CA ARG A 130 -11.43 -8.96 -5.21
C ARG A 130 -11.02 -10.44 -5.23
N ILE A 131 -10.77 -11.02 -4.06
CA ILE A 131 -10.50 -12.45 -3.91
C ILE A 131 -11.68 -13.07 -3.15
N GLN A 132 -12.59 -13.71 -3.88
CA GLN A 132 -13.81 -14.30 -3.32
C GLN A 132 -13.53 -15.39 -2.27
N PHE A 133 -12.43 -16.13 -2.43
CA PHE A 133 -12.06 -17.21 -1.52
C PHE A 133 -11.64 -16.73 -0.12
N LEU A 134 -11.05 -15.54 -0.02
CA LEU A 134 -10.54 -14.99 1.24
C LEU A 134 -11.48 -13.94 1.86
N ASP A 135 -12.70 -13.78 1.33
CA ASP A 135 -13.63 -12.70 1.67
C ASP A 135 -12.97 -11.31 1.58
N MET A 136 -12.04 -11.14 0.63
CA MET A 136 -11.29 -9.91 0.46
C MET A 136 -11.94 -9.06 -0.62
N PHE A 137 -12.33 -7.86 -0.22
CA PHE A 137 -12.91 -6.84 -1.10
C PHE A 137 -11.93 -5.67 -1.25
N PRO A 138 -11.91 -5.02 -2.42
CA PRO A 138 -11.11 -3.81 -2.60
C PRO A 138 -11.58 -2.70 -1.65
N ASN A 139 -10.62 -1.91 -1.17
CA ASN A 139 -10.88 -0.68 -0.42
C ASN A 139 -10.83 0.51 -1.37
N ALA A 140 -11.81 1.40 -1.29
CA ALA A 140 -11.83 2.66 -2.03
C ALA A 140 -11.17 3.76 -1.19
N THR A 141 -10.25 4.51 -1.79
CA THR A 141 -9.55 5.63 -1.13
C THR A 141 -10.04 6.98 -1.61
N SER A 142 -10.38 7.11 -2.90
CA SER A 142 -10.96 8.33 -3.44
C SER A 142 -11.96 8.03 -4.55
N ILE A 143 -12.90 8.95 -4.73
CA ILE A 143 -13.90 8.90 -5.80
C ILE A 143 -13.80 10.20 -6.57
N ASP A 144 -13.38 10.11 -7.83
CA ASP A 144 -13.30 11.22 -8.76
C ASP A 144 -14.52 11.16 -9.68
N ALA A 145 -15.42 12.11 -9.46
CA ALA A 145 -16.61 12.32 -10.25
C ALA A 145 -16.49 13.66 -10.98
N PRO A 146 -17.19 13.84 -12.11
CA PRO A 146 -17.22 15.12 -12.79
C PRO A 146 -17.84 16.20 -11.90
N GLU A 147 -17.39 17.45 -12.07
CA GLU A 147 -17.64 18.58 -11.16
C GLU A 147 -19.15 18.75 -10.88
N ASN A 148 -19.97 18.68 -11.94
CA ASN A 148 -21.43 18.76 -11.87
C ASN A 148 -22.10 17.73 -10.95
N CYS A 149 -21.45 16.58 -10.72
CA CYS A 149 -21.95 15.50 -9.87
C CYS A 149 -21.36 15.55 -8.46
N SER A 150 -20.15 16.10 -8.31
CA SER A 150 -19.43 16.17 -7.03
C SER A 150 -19.70 17.44 -6.23
N GLU A 151 -20.10 18.53 -6.89
CA GLU A 151 -20.28 19.82 -6.25
C GLU A 151 -21.55 19.90 -5.39
N ALA A 152 -21.52 20.79 -4.41
CA ALA A 152 -22.70 21.12 -3.63
C ALA A 152 -23.68 21.93 -4.52
N PRO A 153 -25.00 21.63 -4.49
CA PRO A 153 -25.99 22.41 -5.22
C PRO A 153 -25.97 23.84 -4.67
N GLY A 154 -25.36 24.78 -5.40
CA GLY A 154 -25.21 26.17 -4.98
C GLY A 154 -23.94 26.89 -5.46
N LYS A 155 -23.01 26.21 -6.15
CA LYS A 155 -21.78 26.84 -6.69
C LYS A 155 -21.88 27.26 -8.17
N GLU A 156 -22.94 26.90 -8.88
CA GLU A 156 -23.17 27.27 -10.29
C GLU A 156 -23.42 28.77 -10.53
N GLY A 157 -23.38 29.62 -9.49
CA GLY A 157 -23.69 31.06 -9.58
C GLY A 157 -22.53 32.05 -9.39
N GLU A 158 -21.32 31.62 -9.01
CA GLU A 158 -20.23 32.54 -8.60
C GLU A 158 -19.01 32.51 -9.55
N SER A 159 -19.22 32.34 -10.85
CA SER A 159 -18.14 32.46 -11.85
C SER A 159 -18.57 33.19 -13.13
N ALA A 160 -19.73 33.84 -13.10
CA ALA A 160 -20.21 34.70 -14.16
C ALA A 160 -20.74 36.01 -13.57
N SER A 161 -19.83 36.87 -13.10
CA SER A 161 -20.08 38.32 -13.03
C SER A 161 -18.79 39.11 -13.18
#